data_AF-A0A257JER2-F1
#
_entry.id   AF-A0A257JER2-F1
#
_cell.length_a   1.000
_cell.length_b   1.000
_cell.length_c   1.000
_cell.angle_alpha   90.00
_cell.angle_beta   90.00
_cell.angle_gamma   90.00
#
_symmetry.space_group_name_H-M   'P 1'
#
loop_
_entity.id
_entity.type
_entity.pdbx_description
1 polymer ?
#
loop_
_entity_poly.entity_id
_entity_poly.type
_entity_poly.pdbx_seq_one_letter_code
_entity_poly.pdbx_strand_id
1 'polypeptide(L)' 'ASSARGFVRGEFYTQDGVLVASTVQEGVMRNHN' A
#
# COMPACT_ATOMS: atom_id res chain seq x y z
N ALA A 1 -7.62 9.65 0.08
CA ALA A 1 -7.04 9.77 1.43
C ALA A 1 -8.03 10.55 2.30
N SER A 2 -8.43 10.00 3.44
CA SER A 2 -9.39 10.64 4.35
C SER A 2 -8.90 10.46 5.79
N SER A 3 -9.27 11.37 6.69
CA SER A 3 -8.89 11.34 8.12
C SER A 3 -7.37 11.28 8.37
N ALA A 4 -6.57 12.03 7.60
CA ALA A 4 -5.11 12.02 7.65
C ALA A 4 -4.48 10.63 7.42
N ARG A 5 -5.17 9.73 6.72
CA ARG A 5 -4.69 8.38 6.43
C ARG A 5 -4.68 8.07 4.94
N GLY A 6 -3.59 7.42 4.51
CA GLY A 6 -3.35 6.96 3.16
C GLY A 6 -3.53 5.45 3.08
N PHE A 7 -4.20 4.98 2.04
CA PHE A 7 -4.47 3.56 1.81
C PHE A 7 -3.78 3.10 0.53
N VAL A 8 -3.06 1.98 0.60
CA VAL A 8 -2.26 1.45 -0.50
C VAL A 8 -2.52 -0.05 -0.68
N ARG A 9 -2.58 -0.48 -1.93
CA ARG A 9 -2.57 -1.88 -2.35
C ARG A 9 -1.33 -2.14 -3.18
N GLY A 10 -0.69 -3.28 -2.95
CA GLY A 10 0.44 -3.75 -3.73
C GLY A 10 0.27 -5.22 -4.11
N GLU A 11 0.84 -5.58 -5.24
CA GLU A 11 0.86 -6.95 -5.75
C GLU A 11 2.26 -7.25 -6.27
N PHE A 12 2.78 -8.43 -5.95
CA PHE A 12 4.07 -8.91 -6.40
C PHE A 12 3.86 -10.07 -7.35
N TYR A 13 4.49 -9.97 -8.52
CA TYR A 13 4.41 -10.97 -9.58
C TYR A 13 5.80 -11.52 -9.87
N THR A 14 5.87 -12.81 -10.23
CA THR A 14 7.06 -13.36 -10.88
C THR A 14 7.25 -12.76 -12.28
N GLN A 15 8.41 -13.00 -12.89
CA GLN A 15 8.70 -12.48 -14.23
C GLN A 15 7.77 -13.05 -15.32
N ASP A 16 7.29 -14.28 -15.14
CA ASP A 16 6.29 -14.95 -15.99
C ASP A 16 4.84 -14.58 -15.65
N GLY A 17 4.63 -13.66 -14.69
CA GLY A 17 3.34 -13.04 -14.42
C GLY A 17 2.48 -13.75 -13.37
N VAL A 18 3.04 -14.68 -12.58
CA VAL A 18 2.32 -15.35 -11.49
C VAL A 18 2.26 -14.45 -10.26
N LEU A 19 1.06 -14.18 -9.74
CA LEU A 19 0.88 -13.46 -8.49
C LEU A 19 1.42 -14.30 -7.32
N VAL A 20 2.39 -13.76 -6.57
CA VAL A 20 3.02 -14.45 -5.44
C VAL A 20 2.69 -13.86 -4.10
N ALA A 21 2.31 -12.58 -4.06
CA ALA A 21 1.85 -11.93 -2.83
C ALA A 21 0.98 -10.72 -3.14
N SER A 22 0.04 -10.43 -2.24
CA SER A 22 -0.70 -9.17 -2.20
C SER A 22 -0.53 -8.51 -0.84
N THR A 23 -0.52 -7.18 -0.83
CA THR A 23 -0.31 -6.39 0.38
C THR A 23 -1.33 -5.28 0.52
N VAL A 24 -1.52 -4.90 1.78
CA VAL A 24 -2.40 -3.81 2.18
C VAL A 24 -1.62 -2.98 3.18
N GLN A 25 -1.61 -1.68 2.99
CA GLN A 25 -1.03 -0.78 3.97
C GLN A 25 -1.91 0.42 4.19
N GLU A 26 -1.96 0.81 5.45
CA GLU A 26 -2.63 2.02 5.87
C GLU A 26 -1.68 2.88 6.71
N GLY A 27 -1.31 4.03 6.16
CA GLY A 27 -0.35 4.96 6.75
C GLY A 27 -1.04 6.18 7.36
N VAL A 28 -0.55 6.66 8.49
CA VAL A 28 -0.97 7.93 9.09
C VAL A 28 -0.05 9.05 8.60
N MET A 29 -0.64 10.12 8.07
CA MET A 29 0.06 11.37 7.72
C MET A 29 0.09 12.27 8.96
N ARG A 30 1.28 12.46 9.52
CA ARG A 30 1.49 13.37 10.66
C ARG A 30 1.89 14.74 10.15
N ASN A 31 1.19 15.78 10.58
CA ASN A 31 1.65 17.15 10.37
C ASN A 31 2.73 17.46 11.40
N HIS A 32 3.91 17.90 10.96
CA HIS A 32 4.93 18.48 11.83
C HIS A 32 4.96 19.98 11.52
N ASN A 33 4.65 20.79 12.53
CA ASN A 33 4.80 22.24 12.49
C ASN A 33 6.25 22.64 12.80
#